data_AF-A0A2J6T4U0-F1
#
_entry.id   AF-A0A2J6T4U0-F1
#
_cell.length_a   1.000
_cell.length_b   1.000
_cell.length_c   1.000
_cell.angle_alpha   90.00
_cell.angle_beta   90.00
_cell.angle_gamma   90.00
#
_symmetry.space_group_name_H-M   'P 1'
#
loop_
_entity.id
_entity.type
_entity.pdbx_description
1 polymer ?
#
loop_
_entity_poly.entity_id
_entity_poly.type
_entity_poly.pdbx_seq_one_letter_code
_entity_poly.pdbx_strand_id
1 'polypeptide(L)'
;LKPEDASKILPGVVMFLPPPKIIPKGAFTDSELLDGAFNHPVVVLSIPVDVQYNSHVEIAIHVASKGMKYNTGNLAAHRLGYLRVATESKPFAKDTLKLRNGKAMKRDFCYVNVKKSYMIELQALAQYGFKEPVDAYRLTAHSLKTLH
;
A
#
# COMPACT_ATOMS: atom_id res chain seq x y z
N LEU A 1 3.32 14.13 5.44
CA LEU A 1 4.47 13.48 6.12
C LEU A 1 5.42 14.61 6.41
N LYS A 2 5.89 14.78 7.63
CA LYS A 2 6.97 15.74 7.85
C LYS A 2 8.32 15.06 7.62
N PRO A 3 9.42 15.77 7.33
CA PRO A 3 10.73 15.14 7.13
C PRO A 3 11.12 14.18 8.27
N GLU A 4 10.78 14.53 9.52
CA GLU A 4 11.01 13.69 10.70
C GLU A 4 10.24 12.36 10.71
N ASP A 5 9.11 12.29 9.99
CA ASP A 5 8.28 11.10 9.89
C ASP A 5 8.79 10.11 8.82
N ALA A 6 9.69 10.54 7.92
CA ALA A 6 10.23 9.66 6.87
C ALA A 6 10.92 8.43 7.48
N SER A 7 11.64 8.62 8.58
CA SER A 7 12.28 7.54 9.36
C SER A 7 11.31 6.50 9.92
N LYS A 8 10.03 6.83 10.04
CA LYS A 8 8.97 5.94 10.55
C LYS A 8 8.36 5.08 9.44
N ILE A 9 8.61 5.43 8.17
CA ILE A 9 8.16 4.64 7.03
C ILE A 9 9.05 3.41 6.95
N LEU A 10 8.42 2.24 6.99
CA LEU A 10 9.09 0.95 6.96
C LEU A 10 8.39 0.05 5.93
N PRO A 11 9.10 -0.97 5.41
CA PRO A 11 8.46 -2.02 4.64
C PRO A 11 7.23 -2.60 5.36
N GLY A 12 6.16 -2.77 4.60
CA GLY A 12 4.85 -3.21 5.04
C GLY A 12 3.92 -2.11 5.54
N VAL A 13 4.36 -0.84 5.61
CA VAL A 13 3.46 0.29 5.93
C VAL A 13 2.49 0.49 4.78
N VAL A 14 1.20 0.65 5.10
CA VAL A 14 0.14 0.96 4.15
C VAL A 14 -0.12 2.47 4.19
N MET A 15 0.05 3.12 3.05
CA MET A 15 -0.17 4.55 2.84
C MET A 15 -1.28 4.76 1.80
N PHE A 16 -1.64 6.01 1.51
CA PHE A 16 -2.52 6.34 0.40
C PHE A 16 -1.75 7.12 -0.64
N LEU A 17 -1.84 6.67 -1.89
CA LEU A 17 -1.29 7.40 -3.02
C LEU A 17 -2.17 8.64 -3.28
N PRO A 18 -1.65 9.87 -3.17
CA PRO A 18 -2.44 11.08 -3.40
C PRO A 18 -2.97 11.18 -4.83
N PRO A 19 -3.99 12.00 -5.11
CA PRO A 19 -4.36 12.34 -6.47
C PRO A 19 -3.21 13.09 -7.17
N PRO A 20 -3.04 12.95 -8.50
CA PRO A 20 -1.92 13.56 -9.24
C PRO A 20 -1.79 15.07 -9.00
N LYS A 21 -2.94 15.75 -8.90
CA LYS A 21 -3.04 17.21 -8.75
C LYS A 21 -2.38 17.78 -7.48
N ILE A 22 -2.13 16.96 -6.46
CA ILE A 22 -1.49 17.41 -5.22
C ILE A 22 -0.06 16.89 -5.05
N ILE A 23 0.43 16.07 -5.98
CA ILE A 23 1.82 15.62 -5.98
C ILE A 23 2.72 16.84 -6.27
N PRO A 24 3.82 17.05 -5.52
CA PRO A 24 4.69 18.19 -5.75
C PRO A 24 5.23 18.19 -7.18
N LYS A 25 5.26 19.36 -7.82
CA LYS A 25 5.84 19.50 -9.16
C LYS A 25 7.31 19.08 -9.11
N GLY A 26 7.69 18.11 -9.92
CA GLY A 26 9.05 17.57 -9.99
C GLY A 26 9.32 16.38 -9.05
N ALA A 27 8.38 15.97 -8.21
CA ALA A 27 8.51 14.72 -7.47
C ALA A 27 8.39 13.53 -8.43
N PHE A 28 9.32 12.58 -8.34
CA PHE A 28 9.28 11.40 -9.18
C PHE A 28 8.11 10.47 -8.82
N THR A 29 7.38 10.06 -9.85
CA THR A 29 6.37 9.00 -9.84
C THR A 29 6.59 8.14 -11.08
N ASP A 30 6.56 6.82 -10.93
CA ASP A 30 6.66 5.90 -12.05
C ASP A 30 5.67 6.24 -13.17
N SER A 31 6.13 6.30 -14.42
CA SER A 31 5.29 6.63 -15.58
C SER A 31 4.26 5.56 -15.91
N GLU A 32 4.47 4.31 -15.47
CA GLU A 32 3.50 3.23 -15.67
C GLU A 32 2.33 3.27 -14.68
N LEU A 33 2.37 4.20 -13.73
CA LEU A 33 1.34 4.37 -12.71
C LEU A 33 0.10 5.03 -13.33
N LEU A 34 -0.84 4.20 -13.75
CA LEU A 34 -2.08 4.63 -14.41
C LEU A 34 -2.88 5.61 -13.55
N ASP A 35 -3.63 6.54 -14.17
CA ASP A 35 -4.50 7.50 -13.47
C ASP A 35 -5.48 6.84 -12.47
N GLY A 36 -5.88 5.60 -12.74
CA GLY A 36 -6.75 4.82 -11.86
C GLY A 36 -6.08 4.27 -10.60
N ALA A 37 -4.76 4.46 -10.43
CA ALA A 37 -4.01 4.00 -9.27
C ALA A 37 -4.00 5.03 -8.13
N PHE A 38 -4.19 6.31 -8.44
CA PHE A 38 -4.21 7.36 -7.42
C PHE A 38 -5.49 7.33 -6.56
N ASN A 39 -5.44 7.87 -5.35
CA ASN A 39 -6.46 7.73 -4.30
C ASN A 39 -6.69 6.29 -3.79
N HIS A 40 -5.78 5.37 -4.08
CA HIS A 40 -5.82 4.01 -3.55
C HIS A 40 -4.80 3.81 -2.42
N PRO A 41 -5.06 2.89 -1.47
CA PRO A 41 -4.04 2.49 -0.53
C PRO A 41 -2.86 1.85 -1.29
N VAL A 42 -1.66 1.93 -0.74
CA VAL A 42 -0.44 1.34 -1.29
C VAL A 42 0.38 0.74 -0.16
N VAL A 43 1.02 -0.40 -0.40
CA VAL A 43 1.96 -1.01 0.56
C VAL A 43 3.37 -0.63 0.16
N VAL A 44 4.15 -0.09 1.09
CA VAL A 44 5.59 0.12 0.90
C VAL A 44 6.30 -1.24 0.95
N LEU A 45 6.94 -1.64 -0.14
CA LEU A 45 7.67 -2.91 -0.27
C LEU A 45 9.12 -2.76 0.19
N SER A 46 9.79 -1.71 -0.28
CA SER A 46 11.19 -1.45 0.02
C SER A 46 11.45 0.05 0.19
N ILE A 47 12.45 0.35 1.02
CA ILE A 47 12.95 1.70 1.29
C ILE A 47 14.48 1.66 1.21
N PRO A 48 15.15 2.77 0.85
CA PRO A 48 16.60 2.86 0.96
C PRO A 48 17.04 2.88 2.43
N VAL A 49 18.31 2.52 2.66
CA VAL A 49 18.91 2.45 4.01
C VAL A 49 18.88 3.82 4.70
N ASP A 50 19.28 4.87 3.98
CA ASP A 50 19.28 6.25 4.47
C ASP A 50 18.06 6.99 3.92
N VAL A 51 16.92 6.81 4.59
CA VAL A 51 15.64 7.35 4.12
C VAL A 51 15.56 8.87 4.30
N GLN A 52 15.29 9.57 3.21
CA GLN A 52 15.09 11.01 3.13
C GLN A 52 13.74 11.32 2.48
N TYR A 53 13.28 12.56 2.60
CA TYR A 53 11.97 12.97 2.08
C TYR A 53 11.85 12.84 0.55
N ASN A 54 12.97 12.97 -0.17
CA ASN A 54 13.09 12.77 -1.62
C ASN A 54 13.56 11.35 -2.00
N SER A 55 13.63 10.42 -1.05
CA SER A 55 13.99 9.04 -1.36
C SER A 55 12.91 8.38 -2.21
N HIS A 56 13.35 7.57 -3.18
CA HIS A 56 12.48 6.67 -3.91
C HIS A 56 12.15 5.45 -3.05
N VAL A 57 10.87 5.11 -3.00
CA VAL A 57 10.38 3.90 -2.35
C VAL A 57 9.60 3.07 -3.35
N GLU A 58 9.66 1.76 -3.17
CA GLU A 58 8.90 0.82 -3.97
C GLU A 58 7.55 0.57 -3.31
N ILE A 59 6.49 0.64 -4.10
CA ILE A 59 5.12 0.44 -3.64
C ILE A 59 4.38 -0.61 -4.46
N ALA A 60 3.50 -1.35 -3.80
CA ALA A 60 2.46 -2.16 -4.43
C ALA A 60 1.10 -1.49 -4.23
N ILE A 61 0.28 -1.47 -5.27
CA ILE A 61 -1.00 -0.75 -5.25
C ILE A 61 -2.12 -1.65 -4.75
N HIS A 62 -2.92 -1.13 -3.81
CA HIS A 62 -4.19 -1.73 -3.48
C HIS A 62 -5.24 -1.39 -4.52
N VAL A 63 -5.42 -2.29 -5.49
CA VAL A 63 -6.39 -2.05 -6.54
C VAL A 63 -7.79 -2.41 -6.05
N ALA A 64 -8.75 -1.50 -6.19
CA ALA A 64 -10.16 -1.86 -6.12
C ALA A 64 -10.50 -2.65 -7.40
N SER A 65 -10.43 -3.97 -7.32
CA SER A 65 -11.07 -5.00 -8.16
C SER A 65 -11.77 -4.56 -9.46
N LYS A 66 -11.11 -3.92 -10.42
CA LYS A 66 -11.61 -3.94 -11.80
C LYS A 66 -11.39 -5.36 -12.35
N GLY A 67 -12.45 -6.16 -12.35
CA GLY A 67 -12.44 -7.53 -12.88
C GLY A 67 -12.42 -8.67 -11.85
N MET A 68 -12.23 -8.40 -10.55
CA MET A 68 -12.46 -9.42 -9.52
C MET A 68 -13.89 -9.36 -9.00
N LYS A 69 -14.61 -10.49 -9.09
CA LYS A 69 -15.96 -10.60 -8.54
C LYS A 69 -15.88 -10.55 -7.00
N TYR A 70 -16.94 -10.06 -6.37
CA TYR A 70 -17.09 -9.93 -4.91
C TYR A 70 -16.78 -11.24 -4.14
N ASN A 71 -16.93 -12.40 -4.79
CA ASN A 71 -16.68 -13.73 -4.22
C ASN A 71 -15.42 -14.43 -4.78
N THR A 72 -14.46 -13.71 -5.36
CA THR A 72 -13.20 -14.35 -5.77
C THR A 72 -12.49 -14.92 -4.54
N GLY A 73 -12.46 -16.25 -4.42
CA GLY A 73 -11.80 -16.93 -3.30
C GLY A 73 -10.29 -16.65 -3.27
N ASN A 74 -9.68 -16.80 -2.10
CA ASN A 74 -8.28 -16.44 -1.86
C ASN A 74 -7.31 -17.10 -2.85
N LEU A 75 -7.57 -18.36 -3.23
CA LEU A 75 -6.76 -19.08 -4.23
C LEU A 75 -6.86 -18.46 -5.63
N ALA A 76 -8.04 -18.02 -6.05
CA ALA A 76 -8.26 -17.42 -7.36
C ALA A 76 -7.65 -16.00 -7.43
N ALA A 77 -7.78 -15.21 -6.35
CA ALA A 77 -7.09 -13.93 -6.24
C ALA A 77 -5.57 -14.12 -6.31
N HIS A 78 -5.04 -15.10 -5.56
CA HIS A 78 -3.61 -15.40 -5.55
C HIS A 78 -3.08 -15.79 -6.94
N ARG A 79 -3.79 -16.66 -7.67
CA ARG A 79 -3.44 -17.03 -9.07
C ARG A 79 -3.41 -15.83 -10.01
N LEU A 80 -4.26 -14.83 -9.77
CA LEU A 80 -4.28 -13.60 -10.54
C LEU A 80 -3.20 -12.60 -10.12
N GLY A 81 -2.43 -12.88 -9.07
CA GLY A 81 -1.40 -12.00 -8.54
C GLY A 81 -1.91 -11.00 -7.51
N TYR A 82 -3.03 -11.31 -6.85
CA TYR A 82 -3.62 -10.46 -5.83
C TYR A 82 -3.62 -11.15 -4.47
N LEU A 83 -3.10 -10.46 -3.46
CA LEU A 83 -3.14 -10.92 -2.07
C LEU A 83 -4.19 -10.15 -1.30
N ARG A 84 -5.06 -10.89 -0.60
CA ARG A 84 -6.15 -10.29 0.17
C ARG A 84 -5.65 -9.84 1.54
N VAL A 85 -6.03 -8.63 1.95
CA VAL A 85 -5.74 -8.07 3.27
C VAL A 85 -6.96 -8.22 4.17
N ALA A 86 -6.74 -8.67 5.41
CA ALA A 86 -7.79 -8.74 6.42
C ALA A 86 -8.39 -7.35 6.71
N THR A 87 -9.71 -7.28 6.81
CA THR A 87 -10.50 -6.05 6.98
C THR A 87 -11.30 -6.06 8.29
N GLU A 88 -11.77 -4.90 8.75
CA GLU A 88 -12.53 -4.80 10.01
C GLU A 88 -13.84 -5.57 9.97
N SER A 89 -14.46 -5.67 8.79
CA SER A 89 -15.69 -6.46 8.64
C SER A 89 -15.43 -7.96 8.50
N LYS A 90 -14.18 -8.39 8.32
CA LYS A 90 -13.78 -9.82 8.23
C LYS A 90 -12.48 -10.12 8.99
N PRO A 91 -12.44 -9.92 10.32
CA PRO A 91 -11.21 -10.05 11.12
C PRO A 91 -10.67 -11.48 11.20
N PHE A 92 -11.54 -12.48 11.02
CA PHE A 92 -11.19 -13.92 11.09
C PHE A 92 -11.02 -14.58 9.72
N ALA A 93 -11.11 -13.81 8.63
CA ALA A 93 -10.86 -14.38 7.32
C ALA A 93 -9.43 -14.94 7.28
N LYS A 94 -9.27 -16.16 6.73
CA LYS A 94 -7.96 -16.77 6.44
C LYS A 94 -7.31 -16.04 5.25
N ASP A 95 -7.17 -14.73 5.39
CA ASP A 95 -6.64 -13.83 4.38
C ASP A 95 -5.12 -13.85 4.41
N THR A 96 -4.52 -13.61 3.25
CA THR A 96 -3.09 -13.80 3.04
C THR A 96 -2.25 -12.74 3.75
N LEU A 97 -2.76 -11.51 3.86
CA LEU A 97 -2.05 -10.39 4.48
C LEU A 97 -2.76 -9.94 5.77
N LYS A 98 -1.99 -9.86 6.86
CA LYS A 98 -2.43 -9.45 8.20
C LYS A 98 -1.72 -8.18 8.64
N LEU A 99 -2.46 -7.31 9.33
CA LEU A 99 -1.95 -6.07 9.90
C LEU A 99 -1.49 -6.29 11.35
N ARG A 100 -0.29 -5.81 11.67
CA ARG A 100 0.44 -6.01 12.94
C ARG A 100 -0.34 -5.52 14.16
N ASN A 101 -1.08 -4.42 14.02
CA ASN A 101 -1.76 -3.75 15.13
C ASN A 101 -3.24 -4.12 15.23
N GLY A 102 -3.73 -5.10 14.46
CA GLY A 102 -5.15 -5.46 14.41
C GLY A 102 -6.08 -4.39 13.83
N LYS A 103 -5.61 -3.15 13.64
CA LYS A 103 -6.28 -2.13 12.83
C LYS A 103 -6.51 -2.69 11.44
N ALA A 104 -7.74 -2.61 10.97
CA ALA A 104 -8.09 -3.15 9.67
C ALA A 104 -8.79 -2.10 8.82
N MET A 105 -8.86 -2.34 7.52
CA MET A 105 -9.53 -1.40 6.62
C MET A 105 -11.05 -1.53 6.76
N LYS A 106 -11.78 -0.41 6.75
CA LYS A 106 -13.25 -0.36 6.92
C LYS A 106 -14.06 -1.05 5.82
N ARG A 107 -13.46 -1.35 4.66
CA ARG A 107 -14.16 -1.97 3.51
C ARG A 107 -14.20 -3.49 3.63
N ASP A 108 -15.16 -4.13 2.96
CA ASP A 108 -15.36 -5.58 3.06
C ASP A 108 -14.19 -6.44 2.61
N PHE A 109 -13.44 -5.96 1.62
CA PHE A 109 -12.28 -6.65 1.11
C PHE A 109 -11.27 -5.63 0.55
N CYS A 110 -10.00 -5.96 0.66
CA CYS A 110 -8.92 -5.22 0.01
C CYS A 110 -7.90 -6.19 -0.57
N TYR A 111 -7.33 -5.86 -1.73
CA TYR A 111 -6.34 -6.68 -2.40
C TYR A 111 -5.10 -5.85 -2.71
N VAL A 112 -3.93 -6.46 -2.59
CA VAL A 112 -2.64 -5.91 -3.02
C VAL A 112 -2.24 -6.66 -4.30
N ASN A 113 -1.93 -5.93 -5.37
CA ASN A 113 -1.36 -6.54 -6.57
C ASN A 113 0.14 -6.79 -6.34
N VAL A 114 0.56 -8.06 -6.39
CA VAL A 114 1.97 -8.47 -6.21
C VAL A 114 2.71 -8.70 -7.53
N LYS A 115 2.04 -8.59 -8.68
CA LYS A 115 2.68 -8.73 -10.00
C LYS A 115 3.38 -7.47 -10.47
N LYS A 116 3.04 -6.32 -9.87
CA LYS A 116 3.58 -5.02 -10.27
C LYS A 116 3.89 -4.21 -9.03
N SER A 117 5.10 -3.69 -9.00
CA SER A 117 5.51 -2.63 -8.09
C SER A 117 5.84 -1.37 -8.91
N TYR A 118 5.88 -0.25 -8.20
CA TYR A 118 6.13 1.06 -8.79
C TYR A 118 7.05 1.85 -7.89
N MET A 119 7.87 2.70 -8.49
CA MET A 119 8.75 3.60 -7.74
C MET A 119 8.13 4.98 -7.59
N ILE A 120 8.21 5.55 -6.40
CA ILE A 120 7.69 6.89 -6.11
C ILE A 120 8.54 7.56 -5.05
N GLU A 121 8.66 8.89 -5.10
CA GLU A 121 9.28 9.62 -4.00
C GLU A 121 8.38 9.70 -2.76
N LEU A 122 9.00 9.62 -1.58
CA LEU A 122 8.29 9.76 -0.31
C LEU A 122 7.52 11.08 -0.18
N GLN A 123 8.05 12.17 -0.73
CA GLN A 123 7.39 13.46 -0.73
C GLN A 123 6.08 13.50 -1.53
N ALA A 124 5.92 12.60 -2.51
CA ALA A 124 4.65 12.43 -3.19
C ALA A 124 3.66 11.71 -2.26
N LEU A 125 4.01 10.55 -1.70
CA LEU A 125 3.16 9.81 -0.75
C LEU A 125 2.74 10.64 0.48
N ALA A 126 3.59 11.58 0.87
CA ALA A 126 3.38 12.48 1.99
C ALA A 126 2.12 13.37 1.92
N GLN A 127 1.61 13.65 0.72
CA GLN A 127 0.62 14.71 0.46
C GLN A 127 -0.82 14.34 0.82
N TYR A 128 -1.19 13.06 0.82
CA TYR A 128 -2.59 12.67 1.02
C TYR A 128 -3.07 12.70 2.48
N GLY A 129 -2.20 13.09 3.41
CA GLY A 129 -2.62 13.45 4.76
C GLY A 129 -2.65 12.27 5.72
N PHE A 130 -1.81 12.38 6.74
CA PHE A 130 -1.82 11.59 7.95
C PHE A 130 -3.00 12.07 8.80
N LYS A 131 -4.21 11.56 8.54
CA LYS A 131 -5.27 11.62 9.57
C LYS A 131 -4.97 10.64 10.71
N GLU A 132 -4.13 9.65 10.45
CA GLU A 132 -3.65 8.65 11.40
C GLU A 132 -2.10 8.61 11.42
N PRO A 133 -1.48 8.05 12.47
CA PRO A 133 -0.04 7.80 12.49
C PRO A 133 0.47 7.05 11.26
N VAL A 134 1.70 7.33 10.84
CA VAL A 134 2.34 6.78 9.63
C VAL A 134 2.28 5.26 9.57
N ASP A 135 2.40 4.61 10.73
CA ASP A 135 2.46 3.17 10.90
C ASP A 135 1.13 2.56 11.37
N ALA A 136 0.03 3.32 11.32
CA ALA A 136 -1.29 2.87 11.78
C ALA A 136 -1.68 1.52 11.15
N TYR A 137 -1.43 1.37 9.86
CA TYR A 137 -1.67 0.14 9.11
C TYR A 137 -0.33 -0.41 8.64
N ARG A 138 0.19 -1.41 9.34
CA ARG A 138 1.46 -2.06 9.00
C ARG A 138 1.28 -3.56 8.89
N LEU A 139 1.79 -4.17 7.83
CA LEU A 139 1.78 -5.63 7.67
C LEU A 139 2.67 -6.34 8.69
N THR A 140 2.30 -7.57 9.04
CA THR A 140 3.17 -8.47 9.79
C THR A 140 4.41 -8.84 8.96
N ALA A 141 5.51 -9.18 9.61
CA ALA A 141 6.72 -9.65 8.92
C ALA A 141 6.44 -10.87 8.02
N HIS A 142 5.54 -11.76 8.43
CA HIS A 142 5.13 -12.92 7.62
C HIS A 142 4.39 -12.49 6.34
N SER A 143 3.45 -11.55 6.46
CA SER A 143 2.72 -11.01 5.31
C SER A 143 3.65 -10.26 4.35
N LEU A 144 4.61 -9.50 4.86
CA LEU A 144 5.61 -8.83 4.02
C LEU A 144 6.46 -9.83 3.22
N LYS A 145 6.89 -10.94 3.85
CA LYS A 145 7.60 -12.03 3.13
C LYS A 145 6.76 -12.69 2.04
N THR A 146 5.43 -12.54 2.07
CA THR A 146 4.54 -13.10 1.04
C THR A 146 4.40 -12.16 -0.16
N LEU A 147 4.85 -10.90 -0.02
CA LEU A 147 4.85 -9.89 -1.10
C LEU A 147 6.10 -9.96 -1.99
N HIS A 148 7.15 -10.67 -1.56
CA HIS A 148 8.40 -10.91 -2.27
C HIS A 148 8.49 -12.38 -2.70
#